data_AF-A0A7Y2SQ77-F1
#
_entry.id   AF-A0A7Y2SQ77-F1
#
_cell.length_a   1.000
_cell.length_b   1.000
_cell.length_c   1.000
_cell.angle_alpha   90.00
_cell.angle_beta   90.00
_cell.angle_gamma   90.00
#
_symmetry.space_group_name_H-M   'P 1'
#
loop_
_entity.id
_entity.type
_entity.pdbx_description
1 polymer ?
#
loop_
_entity_poly.entity_id
_entity_poly.type
_entity_poly.pdbx_seq_one_letter_code
_entity_poly.pdbx_strand_id
1 'polypeptide(L)' 'MMYGYDMFGGMGWLGMIMMLLIWVGVIALVVWGLSGLFPRSRTVEPDALAILRRRYASGEISREEYLQAVETLQAPGVLR' A
#
# COMPACT_ATOMS: atom_id res chain seq x y z
N MET A 1 -46.59 -15.61 26.75
CA MET A 1 -46.50 -15.58 25.27
C MET A 1 -45.04 -15.37 24.92
N MET A 2 -44.34 -16.46 24.59
CA MET A 2 -42.88 -16.43 24.43
C MET A 2 -42.48 -17.38 23.30
N TYR A 3 -42.95 -17.10 22.08
CA TYR A 3 -42.58 -17.84 20.88
C TYR A 3 -42.63 -16.89 19.69
N GLY A 4 -41.50 -16.29 19.35
CA GLY A 4 -41.39 -15.32 18.25
C GLY A 4 -39.97 -14.91 17.85
N TYR A 5 -38.94 -15.46 18.50
CA TYR A 5 -37.54 -15.14 18.17
C TYR A 5 -36.82 -16.26 17.39
N ASP A 6 -37.44 -17.42 17.22
CA ASP A 6 -36.79 -18.58 16.58
C ASP A 6 -36.96 -18.62 15.05
N MET A 7 -37.81 -17.77 14.47
CA MET A 7 -37.99 -17.68 13.00
C MET A 7 -36.92 -16.83 12.30
N PHE A 8 -36.03 -16.17 13.07
CA PHE A 8 -34.89 -15.40 12.55
C PHE A 8 -33.52 -16.06 12.81
N GLY A 9 -33.48 -17.24 13.45
CA GLY A 9 -32.22 -17.94 13.76
C GLY A 9 -31.42 -18.37 12.52
N GLY A 10 -32.11 -18.72 11.42
CA GLY A 10 -31.50 -19.08 10.14
C GLY A 10 -31.09 -17.88 9.26
N MET A 11 -31.54 -16.67 9.58
CA MET A 11 -31.18 -15.43 8.87
C MET A 11 -30.12 -14.62 9.64
N GLY A 12 -29.84 -14.95 10.90
CA GLY A 12 -28.88 -14.24 11.75
C GLY A 12 -27.44 -14.32 11.23
N TRP A 13 -26.98 -15.50 10.79
CA TRP A 13 -25.63 -15.66 10.24
C TRP A 13 -25.46 -14.95 8.90
N LEU A 14 -26.51 -14.94 8.06
CA LEU A 14 -26.53 -14.25 6.78
C LEU A 14 -26.54 -12.73 6.98
N GLY A 15 -27.27 -12.23 7.97
CA GLY A 15 -27.23 -10.85 8.43
C GLY A 15 -25.85 -10.44 8.98
N MET A 16 -25.20 -11.31 9.75
CA MET A 16 -23.84 -11.06 10.23
C MET A 16 -22.83 -10.97 9.08
N ILE A 17 -22.88 -11.88 8.12
CA ILE A 17 -22.03 -11.84 6.93
C ILE A 17 -22.27 -10.57 6.13
N MET A 18 -23.53 -10.21 5.90
CA MET A 18 -23.89 -9.00 5.16
C MET A 18 -23.37 -7.73 5.86
N MET A 19 -23.46 -7.67 7.20
CA MET A 19 -22.89 -6.57 7.97
C MET A 19 -21.37 -6.51 7.84
N LEU A 20 -20.70 -7.66 7.91
CA LEU A 20 -19.23 -7.76 7.77
C LEU A 20 -18.77 -7.33 6.37
N LEU A 21 -19.51 -7.72 5.33
CA LEU A 21 -19.27 -7.29 3.95
C LEU A 21 -19.39 -5.77 3.80
N ILE A 22 -20.39 -5.16 4.42
CA ILE A 22 -20.55 -3.69 4.42
C ILE A 22 -19.33 -3.03 5.07
N TRP A 23 -18.90 -3.51 6.24
CA TRP A 23 -17.72 -2.97 6.93
C TRP A 23 -16.43 -3.13 6.11
N VAL A 24 -16.21 -4.31 5.53
CA VAL A 24 -15.07 -4.56 4.64
C VAL A 24 -15.12 -3.63 3.43
N GLY A 25 -16.30 -3.43 2.84
CA GLY A 25 -16.49 -2.49 1.74
C GLY A 25 -16.16 -1.05 2.11
N VAL A 26 -16.61 -0.58 3.28
CA VAL A 26 -16.29 0.76 3.80
C VAL A 26 -14.79 0.93 4.01
N ILE A 27 -14.13 -0.04 4.65
CA ILE A 27 -12.68 -0.01 4.86
C ILE A 27 -11.93 -0.01 3.52
N ALA A 28 -12.34 -0.87 2.58
CA ALA A 28 -11.75 -0.92 1.25
C ALA A 28 -11.91 0.40 0.51
N LEU A 29 -13.06 1.08 0.62
CA LEU A 29 -13.32 2.37 -0.01
C LEU A 29 -12.44 3.48 0.59
N VAL A 30 -12.27 3.49 1.93
CA VAL A 30 -11.37 4.41 2.62
C VAL A 30 -9.92 4.17 2.19
N VAL A 31 -9.45 2.92 2.21
CA VAL A 31 -8.10 2.55 1.77
C VAL A 31 -7.89 2.91 0.30
N TRP A 32 -8.88 2.66 -0.56
CA TRP A 32 -8.82 2.99 -1.98
C TRP A 32 -8.75 4.51 -2.19
N GLY A 33 -9.59 5.29 -1.52
CA GLY A 33 -9.58 6.75 -1.57
C GLY A 33 -8.26 7.35 -1.09
N LEU A 34 -7.71 6.84 0.02
CA LEU A 34 -6.38 7.24 0.49
C LEU A 34 -5.27 6.81 -0.49
N SER A 35 -5.39 5.63 -1.11
CA SER A 35 -4.43 5.14 -2.10
C SER A 35 -4.49 5.86 -3.46
N GLY A 36 -5.57 6.61 -3.73
CA GLY A 36 -5.68 7.48 -4.89
C GLY A 36 -5.06 8.86 -4.66
N LEU A 37 -4.99 9.31 -3.41
CA LEU A 37 -4.42 10.62 -3.03
C LEU A 37 -2.91 10.55 -2.77
N PHE A 38 -2.42 9.41 -2.30
CA PHE A 38 -1.00 9.13 -2.35
C PHE A 38 -0.71 8.46 -3.69
N PRO A 39 -0.03 9.11 -4.66
CA PRO A 39 0.55 8.37 -5.76
C PRO A 39 1.37 7.28 -5.10
N ARG A 40 0.86 6.05 -5.20
CA ARG A 40 1.54 4.85 -4.81
C ARG A 40 2.83 4.92 -5.62
N SER A 41 3.90 5.39 -5.00
CA SER A 41 5.25 5.06 -5.39
C SER A 41 5.38 3.56 -5.10
N ARG A 42 4.64 2.76 -5.89
CA ARG A 42 5.02 1.40 -6.28
C ARG A 42 6.20 1.56 -7.21
N THR A 43 7.25 2.13 -6.67
CA THR A 43 8.57 1.74 -7.05
C THR A 43 8.99 0.89 -5.86
N VAL A 44 9.46 -0.31 -6.14
CA VAL A 44 10.36 -1.02 -5.24
C VAL A 44 11.76 -0.35 -5.30
N GLU A 45 11.88 0.72 -6.12
CA GLU A 45 13.04 1.58 -6.37
C GLU A 45 13.23 2.87 -5.53
N PRO A 46 12.33 3.36 -4.64
CA PRO A 46 12.49 4.66 -4.02
C PRO A 46 13.41 4.57 -2.81
N ASP A 47 13.64 3.39 -2.24
CA ASP A 47 14.46 3.28 -1.04
C ASP A 47 15.95 3.47 -1.36
N ALA A 48 16.47 2.80 -2.41
CA ALA A 48 17.87 2.95 -2.81
C ALA A 48 18.22 4.39 -3.24
N LEU A 49 17.40 5.01 -4.09
CA LEU A 49 17.63 6.39 -4.55
C LEU A 49 17.38 7.43 -3.44
N ALA A 50 16.38 7.23 -2.56
CA ALA A 50 16.15 8.15 -1.44
C ALA A 50 17.28 8.07 -0.40
N ILE A 51 17.79 6.86 -0.11
CA ILE A 51 18.96 6.66 0.75
C ILE A 51 20.18 7.35 0.13
N LEU A 52 20.42 7.20 -1.18
CA LEU A 52 21.52 7.87 -1.87
C LEU A 52 21.41 9.40 -1.82
N ARG A 53 20.23 9.96 -2.10
CA ARG A 53 20.00 11.40 -2.02
C ARG A 53 20.23 11.95 -0.61
N ARG A 54 19.81 11.20 0.41
CA ARG A 54 20.04 11.58 1.81
C ARG A 54 21.52 11.63 2.16
N ARG A 55 22.32 10.68 1.67
CA ARG A 55 23.78 10.62 1.89
C ARG A 55 24.56 11.65 1.07
N TYR A 56 24.13 11.94 -0.14
CA TYR A 56 24.67 13.05 -0.93
C TYR A 56 24.39 14.39 -0.24
N ALA A 57 23.17 14.59 0.29
CA ALA A 57 22.82 15.80 1.03
C ALA A 57 23.55 15.92 2.38
N SER A 58 23.91 14.80 3.02
CA SER A 58 24.79 14.81 4.20
C SER A 58 26.28 15.00 3.85
N GLY A 59 26.63 15.04 2.56
CA GLY A 59 28.01 15.20 2.09
C GLY A 59 28.90 13.97 2.29
N GLU A 60 28.30 12.82 2.62
CA GLU A 60 29.02 11.55 2.82
C GLU A 60 29.47 10.89 1.52
N ILE A 61 28.88 11.30 0.38
CA ILE A 61 29.13 10.72 -0.95
C ILE A 61 29.43 11.87 -1.92
N SER A 62 30.42 11.67 -2.79
CA SER A 62 30.79 12.67 -3.81
C SER A 62 29.74 12.76 -4.92
N ARG A 63 29.77 13.86 -5.68
CA ARG A 63 28.86 14.05 -6.82
C ARG A 63 29.04 12.97 -7.89
N GLU A 64 30.28 12.53 -8.09
CA GLU A 64 30.66 11.52 -9.08
C GLU A 64 30.08 10.15 -8.70
N GLU A 65 30.19 9.77 -7.42
CA GLU A 65 29.66 8.51 -6.88
C GLU A 65 28.13 8.47 -6.92
N TYR A 66 27.48 9.59 -6.63
CA TYR A 66 26.02 9.72 -6.75
C TYR A 66 25.56 9.52 -8.20
N LEU A 67 26.25 10.11 -9.18
CA LEU A 67 25.88 10.01 -10.59
C LEU A 67 26.02 8.57 -11.13
N GLN A 68 27.12 7.87 -10.81
CA GLN A 68 27.33 6.49 -11.24
C GLN A 68 26.26 5.53 -10.69
N ALA A 69 25.90 5.70 -9.42
CA ALA A 69 24.90 4.84 -8.80
C ALA A 69 23.48 5.14 -9.32
N VAL A 70 23.16 6.40 -9.63
CA VAL A 70 21.90 6.77 -10.31
C VAL A 70 21.82 6.13 -11.69
N GLU A 71 22.92 6.15 -12.45
CA GLU A 71 23.00 5.55 -13.79
C GLU A 71 22.86 4.02 -13.74
N THR A 72 23.51 3.38 -12.77
CA THR A 72 23.43 1.93 -12.56
C THR A 72 22.01 1.48 -12.18
N LEU A 73 21.33 2.26 -11.33
CA LEU A 73 19.95 1.98 -10.92
C LEU A 73 18.92 2.31 -12.01
N GLN A 74 19.20 3.29 -12.89
CA GLN A 74 18.32 3.66 -14.01
C GLN A 74 18.50 2.80 -15.27
N ALA A 75 19.48 1.89 -15.29
CA ALA A 75 19.71 0.96 -16.40
C ALA A 75 19.20 -0.46 -16.07
N PRO A 76 17.87 -0.71 -16.03
CA PRO A 76 17.30 -2.02 -15.69
C PRO A 76 17.51 -3.10 -16.78
N GLY A 77 18.47 -2.94 -17.70
CA GLY A 77 18.60 -3.80 -18.89
C GLY A 77 20.02 -4.16 -19.35
N VAL A 78 21.09 -3.82 -18.64
CA VAL A 78 22.47 -4.03 -19.14
C VAL A 78 23.17 -5.26 -18.52
N LEU A 79 22.46 -6.08 -17.72
CA LEU A 79 23.03 -7.30 -17.13
C LEU A 79 22.18 -8.57 -17.35
N ARG A 80 21.49 -8.71 -18.49
CA ARG A 80 21.03 -10.01 -19.00
C ARG A 80 21.10 -10.12 -20.51
#